data_AF-A0A2J0MQ58-F1
#
_entry.id   AF-A0A2J0MQ58-F1
#
_cell.length_a   1.000
_cell.length_b   1.000
_cell.length_c   1.000
_cell.angle_alpha   90.00
_cell.angle_beta   90.00
_cell.angle_gamma   90.00
#
_symmetry.space_group_name_H-M   'P 1'
#
loop_
_entity.id
_entity.type
_entity.pdbx_description
1 polymer ?
#
loop_
_entity_poly.entity_id
_entity_poly.type
_entity_poly.pdbx_seq_one_letter_code
_entity_poly.pdbx_strand_id
1 'polypeptide(L)'
;MVVEENKSKNSIWWKPAVEVFSEISTWIALPVIAAAIGGKSLDERYGTKPYLLLALTGVAFLISSYGIVKAVKKYAAKIKKEEKNNL
;
A
#
# COMPACT_ATOMS: atom_id res chain seq x y z
N MET A 1 -22.46 19.99 37.99
CA MET A 1 -22.97 19.21 36.84
C MET A 1 -21.83 19.10 35.85
N VAL A 2 -21.04 18.02 35.93
CA VAL A 2 -19.93 17.78 35.01
C VAL A 2 -20.54 17.12 33.78
N VAL A 3 -20.43 17.79 32.63
CA VAL A 3 -20.85 17.24 31.35
C VAL A 3 -19.88 16.11 31.02
N GLU A 4 -20.31 14.88 31.21
CA GLU A 4 -19.59 13.70 30.76
C GLU A 4 -19.71 13.65 29.23
N GLU A 5 -18.68 14.17 28.55
CA GLU A 5 -18.55 14.11 27.09
C GLU A 5 -18.43 12.63 26.70
N ASN A 6 -19.58 12.01 26.43
CA ASN A 6 -19.66 10.66 25.87
C ASN A 6 -19.04 10.73 24.47
N LYS A 7 -17.72 10.51 24.39
CA LYS A 7 -17.01 10.17 23.16
C LYS A 7 -17.61 8.87 22.63
N SER A 8 -18.75 9.00 21.96
CA SER A 8 -19.33 7.93 21.19
C SER A 8 -18.24 7.43 20.25
N LYS A 9 -17.84 6.18 20.47
CA LYS A 9 -16.98 5.39 19.60
C LYS A 9 -17.70 5.21 18.26
N ASN A 10 -17.89 6.27 17.49
CA ASN A 10 -18.38 6.18 16.13
C ASN A 10 -17.18 5.89 15.23
N SER A 11 -16.54 4.73 15.43
CA SER A 11 -15.50 4.26 14.54
C SER A 11 -16.16 3.92 13.21
N ILE A 12 -15.96 4.81 12.25
CA ILE A 12 -16.46 4.69 10.89
C ILE A 12 -16.14 3.28 10.34
N TRP A 13 -17.18 2.46 10.13
CA TRP A 13 -17.06 1.03 9.79
C TRP A 13 -16.32 0.77 8.47
N TRP A 14 -16.35 1.72 7.53
CA TRP A 14 -15.66 1.62 6.24
C TRP A 14 -14.19 2.05 6.30
N LYS A 15 -13.77 2.76 7.36
CA LYS A 15 -12.42 3.32 7.48
C LYS A 15 -11.33 2.24 7.40
N PRO A 16 -11.43 1.08 8.09
CA PRO A 16 -10.41 0.03 8.01
C PRO A 16 -10.27 -0.55 6.60
N ALA A 17 -11.39 -0.73 5.89
CA ALA A 17 -11.38 -1.24 4.52
C ALA A 17 -10.68 -0.27 3.57
N VAL A 18 -10.98 1.03 3.68
CA VAL A 18 -10.32 2.08 2.87
C VAL A 18 -8.85 2.22 3.23
N GLU A 19 -8.47 2.06 4.50
CA GLU A 19 -7.06 2.10 4.93
C GLU A 19 -6.25 0.98 4.26
N VAL A 20 -6.73 -0.27 4.28
CA VAL A 20 -6.04 -1.40 3.63
C VAL A 20 -5.99 -1.24 2.13
N PHE A 21 -7.12 -0.86 1.52
CA PHE A 21 -7.21 -0.66 0.08
C PHE A 21 -6.24 0.41 -0.40
N SER A 22 -6.17 1.55 0.30
CA SER A 22 -5.24 2.63 -0.03
C SER A 22 -3.78 2.23 0.19
N GLU A 23 -3.45 1.50 1.26
CA GLU A 23 -2.10 0.99 1.51
C GLU A 23 -1.66 0.03 0.37
N ILE A 24 -2.51 -0.93 -0.02
CA ILE A 24 -2.24 -1.86 -1.13
C ILE A 24 -2.12 -1.12 -2.46
N SER A 25 -3.07 -0.23 -2.77
CA SER A 25 -3.07 0.54 -4.02
C SER A 25 -1.83 1.42 -4.13
N THR A 26 -1.36 2.00 -3.02
CA THR A 26 -0.12 2.78 -2.97
C THR A 26 1.09 1.89 -3.30
N TRP A 27 1.17 0.70 -2.69
CA TRP A 27 2.25 -0.25 -2.99
C TRP A 27 2.25 -0.75 -4.44
N ILE A 28 1.14 -0.68 -5.16
CA ILE A 28 1.05 -1.05 -6.57
C ILE A 28 1.37 0.15 -7.47
N ALA A 29 0.66 1.26 -7.27
CA ALA A 29 0.73 2.41 -8.16
C ALA A 29 2.09 3.11 -8.07
N LEU A 30 2.65 3.27 -6.86
CA LEU A 30 3.89 4.00 -6.68
C LEU A 30 5.08 3.36 -7.41
N PRO A 31 5.36 2.04 -7.26
CA PRO A 31 6.48 1.42 -7.97
C PRO A 31 6.25 1.34 -9.48
N VAL A 32 5.00 1.08 -9.92
CA VAL A 32 4.68 0.96 -11.36
C VAL A 32 4.87 2.30 -12.07
N ILE A 33 4.37 3.40 -11.49
CA ILE A 33 4.53 4.74 -12.06
C ILE A 33 6.01 5.15 -12.04
N ALA A 34 6.72 4.88 -10.94
CA ALA A 34 8.16 5.15 -10.85
C ALA A 34 8.96 4.38 -11.89
N ALA A 35 8.66 3.10 -12.11
CA ALA A 35 9.29 2.28 -13.15
C ALA A 35 8.95 2.75 -14.56
N ALA A 36 7.72 3.18 -14.82
CA ALA A 36 7.32 3.67 -16.13
C ALA A 36 8.07 4.96 -16.50
N ILE A 37 8.11 5.94 -15.59
CA ILE A 37 8.79 7.22 -15.83
C ILE A 37 10.31 7.01 -15.87
N GLY A 38 10.85 6.31 -14.87
CA GLY A 38 12.29 6.04 -14.77
C GLY A 38 12.81 5.18 -15.91
N GLY A 39 12.10 4.09 -16.24
CA GLY A 39 12.46 3.16 -17.31
C GLY A 39 12.43 3.82 -18.68
N LYS A 40 11.38 4.59 -19.00
CA LYS A 40 11.29 5.32 -20.27
C LYS A 40 12.41 6.36 -20.42
N SER A 41 12.70 7.12 -19.36
CA SER A 41 13.79 8.11 -19.38
C SER A 41 15.17 7.46 -19.55
N LEU A 42 15.38 6.29 -18.93
CA LEU A 42 16.63 5.56 -19.05
C LEU A 42 16.80 4.94 -20.44
N ASP A 43 15.75 4.36 -21.01
CA ASP A 43 15.76 3.83 -22.37
C ASP A 43 16.02 4.93 -23.41
N GLU A 44 15.40 6.11 -23.27
CA GLU A 44 15.66 7.28 -24.14
C GLU A 44 17.11 7.77 -24.02
N ARG A 45 17.69 7.75 -22.82
CA ARG A 45 19.06 8.22 -22.59
C ARG A 45 20.13 7.28 -23.15
N TYR A 46 19.90 5.97 -23.10
CA TYR A 46 20.86 4.97 -23.57
C TYR A 46 20.58 4.46 -25.00
N GLY A 47 19.50 4.94 -25.64
CA GLY A 47 19.10 4.49 -26.98
C GLY A 47 18.71 3.01 -27.03
N THR A 48 18.45 2.39 -25.87
CA THR A 48 18.03 1.00 -25.79
C THR A 48 16.56 0.88 -26.19
N LYS A 49 16.24 -0.17 -26.96
CA LYS A 49 14.88 -0.71 -27.06
C LYS A 49 14.36 -0.98 -25.64
N PRO A 50 13.02 -1.07 -25.37
CA PRO A 50 12.43 -0.91 -24.03
C PRO A 50 12.73 -2.06 -23.05
N TYR A 51 14.00 -2.38 -22.85
CA TYR A 51 14.55 -3.43 -22.03
C TYR A 51 14.78 -2.90 -20.61
N LEU A 52 15.21 -1.63 -20.45
CA LEU A 52 15.36 -1.04 -19.12
C LEU A 52 14.00 -0.78 -18.48
N LEU A 53 13.02 -0.32 -19.27
CA LEU A 53 11.63 -0.27 -18.83
C LEU A 53 11.12 -1.64 -18.39
N LEU A 54 11.39 -2.69 -19.17
CA LEU A 54 10.96 -4.05 -18.81
C LEU A 54 11.62 -4.53 -17.51
N ALA A 55 12.91 -4.30 -17.36
CA ALA A 55 13.67 -4.65 -16.16
C ALA A 55 13.16 -3.88 -14.93
N LEU A 56 13.00 -2.56 -15.04
CA LEU A 56 12.46 -1.72 -13.96
C LEU A 56 11.02 -2.12 -13.61
N THR A 57 10.20 -2.46 -14.60
CA THR A 57 8.83 -2.94 -14.37
C THR A 57 8.84 -4.26 -13.60
N GLY A 58 9.74 -5.18 -13.96
CA GLY A 58 9.94 -6.43 -13.22
C GLY A 58 10.36 -6.18 -11.76
N VAL A 59 11.31 -5.27 -11.54
CA VAL A 59 11.73 -4.88 -10.18
C VAL A 59 10.59 -4.21 -9.41
N ALA A 60 9.85 -3.30 -10.04
CA ALA A 60 8.68 -2.67 -9.44
C ALA A 60 7.63 -3.70 -9.04
N PHE A 61 7.36 -4.69 -9.89
CA PHE A 61 6.43 -5.77 -9.57
C PHE A 61 6.85 -6.57 -8.33
N LEU A 62 8.15 -6.86 -8.17
CA LEU A 62 8.67 -7.52 -6.97
C LEU A 62 8.51 -6.65 -5.72
N ILE A 63 8.83 -5.36 -5.82
CA ILE A 63 8.65 -4.39 -4.72
C ILE A 63 7.18 -4.31 -4.31
N SER A 64 6.27 -4.19 -5.28
CA SER A 64 4.83 -4.17 -5.04
C SER A 64 4.37 -5.46 -4.37
N SER A 65 4.81 -6.62 -4.88
CA SER A 65 4.45 -7.93 -4.31
C SER A 65 4.86 -8.04 -2.84
N TYR A 66 6.09 -7.64 -2.51
CA TYR A 66 6.57 -7.61 -1.13
C TYR A 66 5.78 -6.63 -0.24
N GLY A 67 5.50 -5.43 -0.76
CA GLY A 67 4.73 -4.40 -0.07
C GLY A 67 3.31 -4.86 0.27
N ILE A 68 2.62 -5.50 -0.69
CA ILE A 68 1.28 -6.05 -0.51
C ILE A 68 1.28 -7.14 0.57
N VAL A 69 2.20 -8.10 0.49
CA VAL A 69 2.30 -9.18 1.50
C VAL A 69 2.52 -8.60 2.90
N LYS A 70 3.37 -7.57 3.03
CA LYS A 70 3.60 -6.87 4.30
C LYS A 70 2.34 -6.15 4.79
N ALA A 71 1.64 -5.43 3.92
CA ALA A 71 0.41 -4.70 4.25
C ALA A 71 -0.70 -5.66 4.73
N VAL A 72 -0.90 -6.76 4.01
CA VAL A 72 -1.89 -7.80 4.38
C VAL A 72 -1.53 -8.44 5.72
N LYS A 73 -0.27 -8.82 5.93
CA LYS A 73 0.18 -9.39 7.21
C LYS A 73 -0.04 -8.42 8.38
N LYS A 74 0.27 -7.14 8.18
CA LYS A 74 0.06 -6.07 9.16
C LYS A 74 -1.43 -5.91 9.49
N TYR A 75 -2.31 -5.95 8.48
CA TYR A 75 -3.74 -5.86 8.69
C TYR A 75 -4.31 -7.08 9.43
N ALA A 76 -3.91 -8.29 9.03
CA ALA A 76 -4.30 -9.52 9.72
C ALA A 76 -3.86 -9.52 11.20
N ALA A 77 -2.65 -9.02 11.48
CA ALA A 77 -2.15 -8.88 12.84
C ALA A 77 -2.93 -7.83 13.66
N LYS A 78 -3.36 -6.72 13.03
CA LYS A 78 -4.22 -5.71 13.68
C LYS A 78 -5.56 -6.33 14.10
N ILE A 79 -6.25 -7.02 13.19
CA ILE A 79 -7.53 -7.69 13.49
C ILE A 79 -7.39 -8.67 14.65
N LYS A 80 -6.37 -9.55 14.61
CA LYS A 80 -6.14 -10.53 15.67
C LYS A 80 -5.88 -9.88 17.04
N LYS A 81 -5.25 -8.70 17.06
CA LYS A 81 -4.98 -7.94 18.29
C LYS A 81 -6.23 -7.24 18.81
N GLU A 82 -7.06 -6.71 17.93
CA GLU A 82 -8.35 -6.09 18.28
C GLU A 82 -9.31 -7.13 18.86
N GLU A 83 -9.40 -8.34 18.28
CA GLU A 83 -10.19 -9.43 18.87
C GLU A 83 -9.72 -9.81 20.28
N LYS A 84 -8.40 -9.93 20.49
CA LYS A 84 -7.84 -10.33 21.79
C LYS A 84 -8.01 -9.27 22.88
N ASN A 85 -8.06 -7.98 22.51
CA ASN A 85 -8.25 -6.88 23.47
C ASN A 85 -9.72 -6.61 23.81
N ASN A 86 -10.67 -7.17 23.03
CA ASN A 86 -12.11 -7.04 23.26
C ASN A 86 -12.70 -8.24 24.03
N LEU A 87 -11.87 -9.23 24.38
CA LEU A 87 -12.13 -10.35 25.29
C LEU A 87 -11.51 -10.06 26.67
#